data_AF-A0A0R2HKY0-F1
#
_entry.id   AF-A0A0R2HKY0-F1
#
_cell.length_a   1.000
_cell.length_b   1.000
_cell.length_c   1.000
_cell.angle_alpha   90.00
_cell.angle_beta   90.00
_cell.angle_gamma   90.00
#
_symmetry.space_group_name_H-M   'P 1'
#
loop_
_entity.id
_entity.type
_entity.pdbx_description
1 polymer ?
#
loop_
_entity_poly.entity_id
_entity_poly.type
_entity_poly.pdbx_seq_one_letter_code
_entity_poly.pdbx_strand_id
1 'polypeptide(L)'
;MTVYNVLQDCSRPHETFKAIAERYHISPSTVLRIFDSHVNIPRRKLPRYLVVDETYAFHTAVSDYVFVMMDYETMDIIDVLPSRKKADLDAYFQKIPLKEREEVQIVSSDMWNTYRDMTHRWFPKAVHSCDSFHLKMELSRCVQKVRIRIMNHHRILKKEAKPVREMTPDELMEFNHHVKSYYLLKKFAQWMLYKRPSDELFDPNRKKKYNRVFREYLNYHDIYCRILEIDNELSEAVALQEQLYHFFRKSTIKTAPTALKELIYNFSTSAVKEMCSFSATLCQWRTSIINSFTPIEGDEESYVIDDSLPNAKKEIITEYLEDHKAKKRTRINSSVIENRNKLIKDIKHESGYSNWHRFRNKVLLCLNSETTFFLEPQPTSREWINEKKK
;
A
#
# COMPACT_ATOMS: atom_id res chain seq x y z
N MET A 1 -22.31 24.98 27.42
CA MET A 1 -21.36 24.00 26.87
C MET A 1 -21.98 22.62 27.01
N THR A 2 -22.33 21.97 25.92
CA THR A 2 -22.96 20.64 25.97
C THR A 2 -21.88 19.58 25.79
N VAL A 3 -21.91 18.51 26.60
CA VAL A 3 -21.06 17.33 26.45
C VAL A 3 -21.03 16.83 24.99
N TYR A 4 -22.19 16.91 24.33
CA TYR A 4 -22.35 16.65 22.91
C TYR A 4 -21.36 17.41 22.00
N ASN A 5 -21.17 18.72 22.20
CA ASN A 5 -20.28 19.53 21.35
C ASN A 5 -18.81 19.13 21.54
N VAL A 6 -18.41 18.82 22.78
CA VAL A 6 -17.07 18.31 23.09
C VAL A 6 -16.82 16.98 22.38
N LEU A 7 -17.81 16.07 22.41
CA LEU A 7 -17.70 14.75 21.77
C LEU A 7 -17.73 14.85 20.24
N GLN A 8 -18.52 15.78 19.68
CA GLN A 8 -18.56 16.02 18.24
C GLN A 8 -17.21 16.53 17.70
N ASP A 9 -16.53 17.40 18.44
CA ASP A 9 -15.17 17.81 18.10
C ASP A 9 -14.18 16.66 18.31
N CYS A 10 -14.39 15.81 19.33
CA CYS A 10 -13.61 14.57 19.50
C CYS A 10 -13.79 13.58 18.35
N SER A 11 -14.85 13.65 17.55
CA SER A 11 -15.02 12.79 16.36
C SER A 11 -14.17 13.22 15.17
N ARG A 12 -13.54 14.40 15.22
CA ARG A 12 -12.69 14.87 14.11
C ARG A 12 -11.27 14.29 14.24
N PRO A 13 -10.68 13.76 13.14
CA PRO A 13 -9.33 13.17 13.17
C PRO A 13 -8.25 14.14 13.65
N HIS A 14 -8.36 15.41 13.24
CA HIS A 14 -7.32 16.43 13.45
C HIS A 14 -7.49 17.26 14.75
N GLU A 15 -8.49 16.94 15.56
CA GLU A 15 -8.77 17.68 16.80
C GLU A 15 -8.14 16.97 18.00
N THR A 16 -7.25 17.68 18.67
CA THR A 16 -6.58 17.22 19.89
C THR A 16 -7.41 17.54 21.12
N PHE A 17 -7.34 16.72 22.17
CA PHE A 17 -8.03 17.04 23.42
C PHE A 17 -7.60 18.37 24.04
N LYS A 18 -6.36 18.80 23.77
CA LYS A 18 -5.85 20.11 24.22
C LYS A 18 -6.55 21.26 23.49
N ALA A 19 -6.66 21.18 22.16
CA ALA A 19 -7.34 22.19 21.35
C ALA A 19 -8.84 22.28 21.71
N ILE A 20 -9.49 21.13 21.93
CA ILE A 20 -10.89 21.08 22.38
C ILE A 20 -11.03 21.71 23.77
N ALA A 21 -10.11 21.39 24.70
CA ALA A 21 -10.11 21.95 26.04
C ALA A 21 -9.99 23.49 26.02
N GLU A 22 -9.10 24.03 25.19
CA GLU A 22 -8.94 25.48 24.98
C GLU A 22 -10.20 26.11 24.39
N ARG A 23 -10.82 25.49 23.37
CA ARG A 23 -12.04 25.97 22.70
C ARG A 23 -13.23 26.09 23.65
N TYR A 24 -13.37 25.15 24.57
CA TYR A 24 -14.50 25.09 25.50
C TYR A 24 -14.16 25.60 26.91
N HIS A 25 -12.96 26.16 27.11
CA HIS A 25 -12.47 26.68 28.39
C HIS A 25 -12.57 25.67 29.55
N ILE A 26 -12.21 24.41 29.28
CA ILE A 26 -12.16 23.32 30.28
C ILE A 26 -10.77 22.73 30.38
N SER A 27 -10.51 21.95 31.43
CA SER A 27 -9.23 21.24 31.53
C SER A 27 -9.16 20.08 30.52
N PRO A 28 -7.97 19.76 29.96
CA PRO A 28 -7.78 18.56 29.13
C PRO A 28 -8.22 17.27 29.85
N SER A 29 -8.01 17.19 31.17
CA SER A 29 -8.47 16.06 31.99
C SER A 29 -10.00 15.91 32.00
N THR A 30 -10.74 17.03 31.93
CA THR A 30 -12.20 17.02 31.82
C THR A 30 -12.63 16.47 30.46
N VAL A 31 -11.98 16.91 29.37
CA VAL A 31 -12.25 16.37 28.02
C VAL A 31 -11.96 14.88 27.97
N LEU A 32 -10.84 14.43 28.54
CA LEU A 32 -10.48 13.02 28.61
C LEU A 32 -11.52 12.20 29.37
N ARG A 33 -11.98 12.69 30.53
CA ARG A 33 -13.03 12.02 31.31
C ARG A 33 -14.34 11.93 30.54
N ILE A 34 -14.73 13.00 29.83
CA ILE A 34 -15.91 12.98 28.95
C ILE A 34 -15.71 11.93 27.86
N PHE A 35 -14.56 11.91 27.20
CA PHE A 35 -14.27 10.92 26.16
C PHE A 35 -14.33 9.49 26.69
N ASP A 36 -13.63 9.20 27.80
CA ASP A 36 -13.54 7.85 28.37
C ASP A 36 -14.90 7.34 28.88
N SER A 37 -15.78 8.23 29.36
CA SER A 37 -17.12 7.87 29.81
C SER A 37 -18.12 7.67 28.66
N HIS A 38 -17.96 8.35 27.53
CA HIS A 38 -18.97 8.38 26.46
C HIS A 38 -18.55 7.62 25.19
N VAL A 39 -17.27 7.35 25.02
CA VAL A 39 -16.72 6.70 23.82
C VAL A 39 -16.17 5.32 24.17
N ASN A 40 -17.03 4.31 24.03
CA ASN A 40 -16.66 2.91 24.14
C ASN A 40 -17.22 2.14 22.94
N ILE A 41 -16.42 2.03 21.87
CA ILE A 41 -16.92 1.52 20.60
C ILE A 41 -16.65 0.01 20.52
N PRO A 42 -17.70 -0.83 20.42
CA PRO A 42 -17.52 -2.26 20.24
C PRO A 42 -16.93 -2.56 18.86
N ARG A 43 -16.26 -3.71 18.77
CA ARG A 43 -15.81 -4.27 17.49
C ARG A 43 -17.01 -4.46 16.54
N ARG A 44 -16.85 -4.12 15.26
CA ARG A 44 -17.84 -4.42 14.21
C ARG A 44 -17.81 -5.89 13.81
N LYS A 45 -18.89 -6.39 13.20
CA LYS A 45 -18.93 -7.75 12.65
C LYS A 45 -17.90 -7.91 11.53
N LEU A 46 -17.30 -9.10 11.40
CA LEU A 46 -16.38 -9.40 10.31
C LEU A 46 -17.11 -9.33 8.95
N PRO A 47 -16.48 -8.74 7.92
CA PRO A 47 -17.06 -8.58 6.60
C PRO A 47 -16.80 -9.79 5.69
N ARG A 48 -17.45 -9.82 4.53
CA ARG A 48 -17.14 -10.80 3.47
C ARG A 48 -15.74 -10.59 2.90
N TYR A 49 -15.33 -9.33 2.75
CA TYR A 49 -14.04 -8.93 2.19
C TYR A 49 -13.23 -8.16 3.23
N LEU A 50 -12.32 -8.87 3.88
CA LEU A 50 -11.49 -8.32 4.95
C LEU A 50 -10.14 -7.86 4.37
N VAL A 51 -9.76 -6.62 4.62
CA VAL A 51 -8.41 -6.12 4.35
C VAL A 51 -7.68 -5.94 5.66
N VAL A 52 -6.47 -6.47 5.74
CA VAL A 52 -5.61 -6.33 6.92
C VAL A 52 -4.25 -5.76 6.53
N ASP A 53 -3.75 -4.85 7.35
CA ASP A 53 -2.45 -4.22 7.18
C ASP A 53 -1.91 -3.79 8.56
N GLU A 54 -0.66 -3.36 8.61
CA GLU A 54 -0.06 -2.76 9.78
C GLU A 54 0.28 -1.28 9.61
N THR A 55 0.25 -0.56 10.72
CA THR A 55 0.72 0.82 10.76
C THR A 55 1.60 1.07 11.97
N TYR A 56 2.71 1.76 11.75
CA TYR A 56 3.56 2.26 12.83
C TYR A 56 2.88 3.50 13.42
N ALA A 57 2.01 3.28 14.40
CA ALA A 57 1.21 4.34 15.01
C ALA A 57 1.13 4.25 16.53
N PHE A 58 1.57 3.17 17.17
CA PHE A 58 1.51 3.09 18.63
C PHE A 58 2.61 2.19 19.17
N HIS A 59 3.55 2.78 19.91
CA HIS A 59 4.54 2.03 20.65
C HIS A 59 3.88 1.43 21.90
N THR A 60 3.74 0.11 21.91
CA THR A 60 3.44 -0.65 23.13
C THR A 60 4.69 -1.40 23.57
N ALA A 61 4.71 -1.88 24.82
CA ALA A 61 5.77 -2.80 25.29
C ALA A 61 5.85 -4.10 24.46
N VAL A 62 4.85 -4.38 23.61
CA VAL A 62 4.72 -5.62 22.84
C VAL A 62 5.09 -5.39 21.37
N SER A 63 4.69 -4.28 20.76
CA SER A 63 4.84 -4.00 19.32
C SER A 63 4.77 -2.50 19.04
N ASP A 64 5.53 -2.06 18.04
CA ASP A 64 5.41 -0.72 17.45
C ASP A 64 4.36 -0.64 16.34
N TYR A 65 3.99 -1.82 15.84
CA TYR A 65 3.05 -1.98 14.75
C TYR A 65 1.68 -2.32 15.31
N VAL A 66 0.73 -1.48 14.90
CA VAL A 66 -0.69 -1.62 15.14
C VAL A 66 -1.29 -2.41 13.99
N PHE A 67 -2.06 -3.45 14.30
CA PHE A 67 -2.76 -4.26 13.31
C PHE A 67 -4.14 -3.65 13.04
N VAL A 68 -4.46 -3.43 11.77
CA VAL A 68 -5.68 -2.75 11.33
C VAL A 68 -6.50 -3.73 10.49
N MET A 69 -7.80 -3.84 10.81
CA MET A 69 -8.77 -4.60 10.04
C MET A 69 -9.81 -3.66 9.47
N MET A 70 -10.05 -3.75 8.17
CA MET A 70 -10.99 -2.92 7.46
C MET A 70 -11.92 -3.78 6.60
N ASP A 71 -13.18 -3.38 6.55
CA ASP A 71 -14.13 -3.90 5.57
C ASP A 71 -13.91 -3.21 4.23
N TYR A 72 -13.70 -3.99 3.19
CA TYR A 72 -13.52 -3.46 1.85
C TYR A 72 -14.81 -2.92 1.22
N GLU A 73 -15.98 -3.42 1.59
CA GLU A 73 -17.25 -2.93 1.00
C GLU A 73 -17.61 -1.55 1.58
N THR A 74 -17.62 -1.44 2.91
CA THR A 74 -17.99 -0.19 3.60
C THR A 74 -16.83 0.78 3.76
N MET A 75 -15.58 0.33 3.56
CA MET A 75 -14.35 1.07 3.85
C MET A 75 -14.21 1.50 5.32
N ASP A 76 -14.96 0.85 6.22
CA ASP A 76 -14.93 1.11 7.66
C ASP A 76 -13.94 0.19 8.37
N ILE A 77 -13.34 0.70 9.44
CA ILE A 77 -12.44 -0.05 10.32
C ILE A 77 -13.27 -0.96 11.22
N ILE A 78 -13.01 -2.27 11.11
CA ILE A 78 -13.63 -3.30 11.95
C ILE A 78 -13.08 -3.24 13.37
N ASP A 79 -11.76 -3.24 13.46
CA ASP A 79 -11.02 -3.06 14.72
C ASP A 79 -9.56 -2.72 14.47
N VAL A 80 -8.89 -2.33 15.55
CA VAL A 80 -7.47 -2.02 15.62
C VAL A 80 -6.88 -2.73 16.84
N LEU A 81 -5.76 -3.43 16.68
CA LEU A 81 -5.09 -4.20 17.73
C LEU A 81 -3.68 -3.67 18.04
N PRO A 82 -3.23 -3.75 19.30
CA PRO A 82 -1.95 -3.16 19.73
C PRO A 82 -0.72 -3.92 19.23
N SER A 83 -0.92 -5.09 18.64
CA SER A 83 0.12 -5.99 18.22
C SER A 83 -0.33 -6.81 17.02
N ARG A 84 0.64 -7.14 16.16
CA ARG A 84 0.51 -8.04 15.01
C ARG A 84 1.12 -9.43 15.26
N LYS A 85 1.58 -9.71 16.49
CA LYS A 85 2.19 -11.00 16.83
C LYS A 85 1.14 -12.11 16.78
N LYS A 86 1.56 -13.29 16.33
CA LYS A 86 0.69 -14.45 16.15
C LYS A 86 -0.14 -14.79 17.41
N ALA A 87 0.47 -14.77 18.60
CA ALA A 87 -0.22 -15.10 19.85
C ALA A 87 -1.35 -14.11 20.19
N ASP A 88 -1.13 -12.81 19.94
CA ASP A 88 -2.12 -11.76 20.21
C ASP A 88 -3.29 -11.84 19.20
N LEU A 89 -2.97 -12.09 17.93
CA LEU A 89 -3.98 -12.31 16.89
C LEU A 89 -4.80 -13.58 17.17
N ASP A 90 -4.15 -14.68 17.55
CA ASP A 90 -4.82 -15.92 17.91
C ASP A 90 -5.78 -15.71 19.10
N ALA A 91 -5.33 -15.02 20.16
CA ALA A 91 -6.15 -14.72 21.33
C ALA A 91 -7.34 -13.79 21.00
N TYR A 92 -7.20 -12.92 20.01
CA TYR A 92 -8.26 -12.05 19.54
C TYR A 92 -9.31 -12.82 18.71
N PHE A 93 -8.89 -13.53 17.67
CA PHE A 93 -9.80 -14.25 16.77
C PHE A 93 -10.48 -15.45 17.45
N GLN A 94 -9.88 -16.03 18.49
CA GLN A 94 -10.51 -17.08 19.31
C GLN A 94 -11.81 -16.62 19.96
N LYS A 95 -11.93 -15.33 20.30
CA LYS A 95 -13.14 -14.77 20.94
C LYS A 95 -14.28 -14.57 19.95
N ILE A 96 -14.02 -14.66 18.65
CA ILE A 96 -15.02 -14.43 17.60
C ILE A 96 -15.73 -15.75 17.25
N PRO A 97 -17.07 -15.80 17.26
CA PRO A 97 -17.83 -17.00 16.94
C PRO A 97 -17.46 -17.60 15.58
N LEU A 98 -17.42 -18.93 15.49
CA LEU A 98 -17.09 -19.63 14.23
C LEU A 98 -18.02 -19.23 13.08
N LYS A 99 -19.32 -19.08 13.37
CA LYS A 99 -20.33 -18.68 12.36
C LYS A 99 -19.95 -17.36 11.67
N GLU A 100 -19.44 -16.39 12.43
CA GLU A 100 -19.01 -15.10 11.90
C GLU A 100 -17.71 -15.25 11.08
N ARG A 101 -16.78 -16.09 11.54
CA ARG A 101 -15.52 -16.36 10.83
C ARG A 101 -15.72 -17.11 9.50
N GLU A 102 -16.79 -17.88 9.37
CA GLU A 102 -17.16 -18.55 8.13
C GLU A 102 -17.77 -17.62 7.08
N GLU A 103 -18.26 -16.43 7.47
CA GLU A 103 -18.82 -15.47 6.51
C GLU A 103 -17.75 -14.75 5.70
N VAL A 104 -16.51 -14.73 6.19
CA VAL A 104 -15.36 -14.13 5.50
C VAL A 104 -15.00 -14.98 4.28
N GLN A 105 -14.93 -14.36 3.10
CA GLN A 105 -14.63 -15.00 1.82
C GLN A 105 -13.24 -14.68 1.32
N ILE A 106 -12.76 -13.44 1.52
CA ILE A 106 -11.43 -13.01 1.10
C ILE A 106 -10.76 -12.27 2.24
N VAL A 107 -9.51 -12.62 2.52
CA VAL A 107 -8.61 -11.82 3.36
C VAL A 107 -7.47 -11.31 2.48
N SER A 108 -7.40 -9.99 2.30
CA SER A 108 -6.32 -9.34 1.55
C SER A 108 -5.27 -8.80 2.50
N SER A 109 -4.00 -9.13 2.26
CA SER A 109 -2.87 -8.63 3.06
C SER A 109 -1.55 -8.62 2.28
N ASP A 110 -0.48 -8.13 2.91
CA ASP A 110 0.90 -8.23 2.40
C ASP A 110 1.39 -9.70 2.34
N MET A 111 2.51 -9.91 1.67
CA MET A 111 3.30 -11.15 1.59
C MET A 111 3.98 -11.53 2.91
N TRP A 112 3.22 -11.58 4.01
CA TRP A 112 3.72 -12.08 5.29
C TRP A 112 3.08 -13.43 5.67
N ASN A 113 3.92 -14.45 5.86
CA ASN A 113 3.46 -15.81 6.16
C ASN A 113 2.52 -15.86 7.37
N THR A 114 2.74 -15.00 8.39
CA THR A 114 1.86 -14.93 9.57
C THR A 114 0.42 -14.61 9.21
N TYR A 115 0.18 -13.67 8.27
CA TYR A 115 -1.17 -13.31 7.85
C TYR A 115 -1.81 -14.42 7.01
N ARG A 116 -1.05 -15.04 6.11
CA ARG A 116 -1.54 -16.20 5.34
C ARG A 116 -1.94 -17.36 6.26
N ASP A 117 -1.08 -17.71 7.23
CA ASP A 117 -1.36 -18.77 8.20
C ASP A 117 -2.56 -18.42 9.09
N MET A 118 -2.66 -17.15 9.51
CA MET A 118 -3.79 -16.63 10.26
C MET A 118 -5.09 -16.78 9.46
N THR A 119 -5.08 -16.44 8.16
CA THR A 119 -6.24 -16.59 7.28
C THR A 119 -6.71 -18.03 7.24
N HIS A 120 -5.81 -18.97 6.96
CA HIS A 120 -6.16 -20.39 6.87
C HIS A 120 -6.63 -20.98 8.21
N ARG A 121 -6.09 -20.50 9.32
CA ARG A 121 -6.43 -20.99 10.66
C ARG A 121 -7.79 -20.49 11.16
N TRP A 122 -8.06 -19.20 10.97
CA TRP A 122 -9.21 -18.55 11.62
C TRP A 122 -10.42 -18.42 10.70
N PHE A 123 -10.22 -18.32 9.38
CA PHE A 123 -11.28 -18.11 8.39
C PHE A 123 -11.36 -19.31 7.43
N PRO A 124 -12.08 -20.39 7.79
CA PRO A 124 -12.01 -21.66 7.06
C PRO A 124 -12.56 -21.59 5.62
N LYS A 125 -13.48 -20.66 5.34
CA LYS A 125 -14.05 -20.45 4.00
C LYS A 125 -13.33 -19.34 3.21
N ALA A 126 -12.41 -18.62 3.85
CA ALA A 126 -11.75 -17.49 3.20
C ALA A 126 -10.51 -17.94 2.41
N VAL A 127 -10.29 -17.25 1.29
CA VAL A 127 -9.02 -17.33 0.56
C VAL A 127 -8.11 -16.17 0.93
N HIS A 128 -6.82 -16.45 1.06
CA HIS A 128 -5.81 -15.40 1.19
C HIS A 128 -5.52 -14.79 -0.18
N SER A 129 -5.71 -13.48 -0.31
CA SER A 129 -5.39 -12.66 -1.48
C SER A 129 -4.15 -11.83 -1.18
N CYS A 130 -3.14 -11.91 -2.05
CA CYS A 130 -1.94 -11.10 -1.93
C CYS A 130 -2.18 -9.72 -2.56
N ASP A 131 -1.80 -8.67 -1.87
CA ASP A 131 -1.79 -7.35 -2.47
C ASP A 131 -0.70 -7.22 -3.56
N SER A 132 -1.14 -6.83 -4.75
CA SER A 132 -0.27 -6.57 -5.90
C SER A 132 0.73 -5.43 -5.68
N PHE A 133 0.41 -4.46 -4.81
CA PHE A 133 1.30 -3.32 -4.53
C PHE A 133 2.59 -3.79 -3.88
N HIS A 134 2.51 -4.64 -2.86
CA HIS A 134 3.70 -5.15 -2.18
C HIS A 134 4.58 -6.01 -3.08
N LEU A 135 3.97 -6.79 -3.99
CA LEU A 135 4.71 -7.52 -5.04
C LEU A 135 5.47 -6.58 -5.98
N LYS A 136 4.80 -5.53 -6.47
CA LYS A 136 5.42 -4.51 -7.34
C LYS A 136 6.52 -3.75 -6.61
N MET A 137 6.32 -3.45 -5.33
CA MET A 137 7.30 -2.80 -4.48
C MET A 137 8.53 -3.68 -4.25
N GLU A 138 8.34 -4.97 -3.95
CA GLU A 138 9.45 -5.90 -3.75
C GLU A 138 10.23 -6.11 -5.05
N LEU A 139 9.57 -6.24 -6.19
CA LEU A 139 10.25 -6.29 -7.48
C LEU A 139 11.04 -5.01 -7.76
N SER A 140 10.46 -3.84 -7.47
CA SER A 140 11.16 -2.57 -7.63
C SER A 140 12.42 -2.51 -6.75
N ARG A 141 12.40 -3.07 -5.53
CA ARG A 141 13.60 -3.21 -4.69
C ARG A 141 14.64 -4.13 -5.34
N CYS A 142 14.23 -5.23 -5.98
CA CYS A 142 15.14 -6.09 -6.73
C CYS A 142 15.80 -5.34 -7.90
N VAL A 143 15.04 -4.60 -8.71
CA VAL A 143 15.59 -3.75 -9.80
C VAL A 143 16.57 -2.70 -9.24
N GLN A 144 16.25 -2.10 -8.09
CA GLN A 144 17.15 -1.14 -7.44
C GLN A 144 18.44 -1.79 -6.92
N LYS A 145 18.42 -3.04 -6.45
CA LYS A 145 19.63 -3.78 -6.08
C LYS A 145 20.55 -3.97 -7.30
N VAL A 146 19.99 -4.36 -8.45
CA VAL A 146 20.72 -4.46 -9.73
C VAL A 146 21.35 -3.11 -10.09
N ARG A 147 20.54 -2.03 -10.07
CA ARG A 147 21.02 -0.66 -10.31
C ARG A 147 22.18 -0.28 -9.37
N ILE A 148 22.06 -0.55 -8.07
CA ILE A 148 23.09 -0.23 -7.07
C ILE A 148 24.38 -1.00 -7.36
N ARG A 149 24.29 -2.29 -7.70
CA ARG A 149 25.44 -3.14 -8.02
C ARG A 149 26.21 -2.57 -9.21
N ILE A 150 25.53 -2.31 -10.33
CA ILE A 150 26.13 -1.76 -11.56
C ILE A 150 26.68 -0.34 -11.29
N MET A 151 25.94 0.49 -10.55
CA MET A 151 26.40 1.83 -10.16
C MET A 151 27.70 1.77 -9.36
N ASN A 152 27.80 0.83 -8.42
CA ASN A 152 29.00 0.66 -7.60
C ASN A 152 30.18 0.14 -8.41
N HIS A 153 29.95 -0.73 -9.40
CA HIS A 153 30.98 -1.18 -10.33
C HIS A 153 31.59 0.00 -11.10
N HIS A 154 30.78 0.83 -11.76
CA HIS A 154 31.28 2.05 -12.43
C HIS A 154 31.92 3.06 -11.49
N ARG A 155 31.45 3.14 -10.23
CA ARG A 155 32.07 4.00 -9.21
C ARG A 155 33.51 3.58 -8.91
N ILE A 156 33.76 2.27 -8.82
CA ILE A 156 35.07 1.70 -8.52
C ILE A 156 36.00 1.93 -9.69
N LEU A 157 35.59 1.56 -10.91
CA LEU A 157 36.39 1.76 -12.13
C LEU A 157 36.77 3.22 -12.35
N LYS A 158 35.83 4.15 -12.11
CA LYS A 158 36.11 5.60 -12.14
C LYS A 158 37.17 6.00 -11.10
N LYS A 159 37.15 5.42 -9.91
CA LYS A 159 38.04 5.79 -8.79
C LYS A 159 39.46 5.24 -8.98
N GLU A 160 39.58 4.06 -9.56
CA GLU A 160 40.85 3.35 -9.79
C GLU A 160 41.54 3.78 -11.09
N ALA A 161 40.85 4.54 -11.95
CA ALA A 161 41.40 5.05 -13.18
C ALA A 161 42.61 5.99 -12.93
N LYS A 162 43.59 5.88 -13.84
CA LYS A 162 44.81 6.71 -13.87
C LYS A 162 44.45 8.19 -14.09
N PRO A 163 45.37 9.14 -13.89
CA PRO A 163 45.14 10.53 -14.27
C PRO A 163 44.82 10.67 -15.76
N VAL A 164 43.82 11.49 -16.11
CA VAL A 164 43.35 11.70 -17.50
C VAL A 164 44.48 12.07 -18.48
N ARG A 165 45.53 12.76 -18.00
CA ARG A 165 46.68 13.17 -18.81
C ARG A 165 47.54 12.00 -19.28
N GLU A 166 47.42 10.84 -18.63
CA GLU A 166 48.20 9.64 -18.88
C GLU A 166 47.39 8.55 -19.61
N MET A 167 46.14 8.84 -19.97
CA MET A 167 45.25 7.90 -20.65
C MET A 167 45.44 7.93 -22.17
N THR A 168 45.37 6.76 -22.80
CA THR A 168 45.17 6.67 -24.25
C THR A 168 43.76 7.15 -24.65
N PRO A 169 43.50 7.45 -25.94
CA PRO A 169 42.17 7.82 -26.40
C PRO A 169 41.08 6.79 -26.05
N ASP A 170 41.40 5.49 -26.12
CA ASP A 170 40.47 4.41 -25.80
C ASP A 170 40.18 4.32 -24.30
N GLU A 171 41.23 4.41 -23.46
CA GLU A 171 41.09 4.46 -22.00
C GLU A 171 40.26 5.69 -21.57
N LEU A 172 40.44 6.83 -22.24
CA LEU A 172 39.67 8.04 -21.99
C LEU A 172 38.19 7.86 -22.38
N MET A 173 37.92 7.16 -23.49
CA MET A 173 36.55 6.85 -23.92
C MET A 173 35.84 5.97 -22.89
N GLU A 174 36.50 4.91 -22.44
CA GLU A 174 35.99 3.98 -21.43
C GLU A 174 35.78 4.67 -20.06
N PHE A 175 36.75 5.48 -19.63
CA PHE A 175 36.62 6.31 -18.43
C PHE A 175 35.40 7.24 -18.51
N ASN A 176 35.23 7.94 -19.64
CA ASN A 176 34.08 8.81 -19.86
C ASN A 176 32.77 8.04 -19.86
N HIS A 177 32.74 6.82 -20.41
CA HIS A 177 31.59 5.93 -20.33
C HIS A 177 31.25 5.65 -18.86
N HIS A 178 32.19 5.20 -18.02
CA HIS A 178 31.95 4.94 -16.60
C HIS A 178 31.48 6.18 -15.82
N VAL A 179 32.06 7.35 -16.10
CA VAL A 179 31.65 8.63 -15.48
C VAL A 179 30.20 8.94 -15.81
N LYS A 180 29.80 8.80 -17.08
CA LYS A 180 28.44 9.05 -17.57
C LYS A 180 27.45 8.02 -17.01
N SER A 181 27.80 6.73 -17.05
CA SER A 181 26.98 5.64 -16.52
C SER A 181 26.73 5.80 -15.02
N TYR A 182 27.77 6.10 -14.22
CA TYR A 182 27.61 6.38 -12.79
C TYR A 182 26.68 7.57 -12.53
N TYR A 183 26.82 8.65 -13.29
CA TYR A 183 25.97 9.84 -13.18
C TYR A 183 24.49 9.50 -13.47
N LEU A 184 24.21 8.77 -14.55
CA LEU A 184 22.85 8.35 -14.91
C LEU A 184 22.24 7.46 -13.82
N LEU A 185 22.97 6.43 -13.39
CA LEU A 185 22.49 5.46 -12.40
C LEU A 185 22.23 6.11 -11.05
N LYS A 186 23.08 7.05 -10.63
CA LYS A 186 22.95 7.73 -9.33
C LYS A 186 21.87 8.80 -9.32
N LYS A 187 21.81 9.64 -10.36
CA LYS A 187 20.96 10.84 -10.37
C LYS A 187 19.55 10.58 -10.91
N PHE A 188 19.42 9.69 -11.90
CA PHE A 188 18.19 9.53 -12.66
C PHE A 188 17.54 8.16 -12.42
N ALA A 189 18.31 7.08 -12.57
CA ALA A 189 17.75 5.73 -12.47
C ALA A 189 17.12 5.42 -11.09
N GLN A 190 17.59 6.05 -10.00
CA GLN A 190 17.00 5.87 -8.67
C GLN A 190 15.50 6.15 -8.65
N TRP A 191 15.02 7.21 -9.29
CA TRP A 191 13.60 7.57 -9.30
C TRP A 191 12.89 7.20 -10.60
N MET A 192 13.60 7.19 -11.74
CA MET A 192 13.02 6.86 -13.04
C MET A 192 12.58 5.40 -13.13
N LEU A 193 13.30 4.47 -12.52
CA LEU A 193 12.97 3.04 -12.54
C LEU A 193 11.76 2.67 -11.66
N TYR A 194 11.21 3.63 -10.90
CA TYR A 194 9.90 3.48 -10.23
C TYR A 194 8.73 3.99 -11.07
N LYS A 195 9.01 4.64 -12.21
CA LYS A 195 8.01 5.15 -13.13
C LYS A 195 7.87 4.17 -14.29
N ARG A 196 6.70 4.16 -14.92
CA ARG A 196 6.48 3.28 -16.08
C ARG A 196 7.04 3.95 -17.33
N PRO A 197 7.63 3.19 -18.26
CA PRO A 197 8.05 3.73 -19.55
C PRO A 197 6.93 4.45 -20.31
N SER A 198 5.68 4.04 -20.10
CA SER A 198 4.49 4.64 -20.72
C SER A 198 4.00 5.94 -20.09
N ASP A 199 4.57 6.36 -18.96
CA ASP A 199 4.14 7.60 -18.30
C ASP A 199 4.49 8.81 -19.18
N GLU A 200 3.61 9.82 -19.26
CA GLU A 200 3.81 11.03 -20.07
C GLU A 200 5.16 11.72 -19.84
N LEU A 201 5.75 11.51 -18.67
CA LEU A 201 7.07 11.99 -18.30
C LEU A 201 8.15 11.58 -19.32
N PHE A 202 8.03 10.40 -19.92
CA PHE A 202 8.96 9.81 -20.88
C PHE A 202 8.47 9.94 -22.33
N ASP A 203 7.57 10.88 -22.62
CA ASP A 203 7.16 11.20 -23.98
C ASP A 203 8.38 11.71 -24.80
N PRO A 204 8.73 11.05 -25.92
CA PRO A 204 9.81 11.46 -26.82
C PRO A 204 9.68 12.90 -27.33
N ASN A 205 8.46 13.43 -27.41
CA ASN A 205 8.18 14.76 -27.96
C ASN A 205 8.36 15.89 -26.93
N ARG A 206 8.65 15.57 -25.66
CA ARG A 206 8.88 16.60 -24.63
C ARG A 206 10.11 17.44 -24.92
N LYS A 207 10.00 18.74 -24.60
CA LYS A 207 11.09 19.72 -24.76
C LYS A 207 12.36 19.26 -24.03
N LYS A 208 13.44 19.18 -24.80
CA LYS A 208 14.75 18.78 -24.30
C LYS A 208 15.39 19.87 -23.43
N LYS A 209 16.12 19.47 -22.40
CA LYS A 209 16.88 20.36 -21.51
C LYS A 209 18.37 20.05 -21.63
N TYR A 210 19.20 21.09 -21.60
CA TYR A 210 20.65 20.92 -21.72
C TYR A 210 21.23 20.17 -20.51
N ASN A 211 21.93 19.08 -20.77
CA ASN A 211 22.59 18.26 -19.75
C ASN A 211 24.10 18.49 -19.79
N ARG A 212 24.63 19.16 -18.76
CA ARG A 212 26.05 19.56 -18.68
C ARG A 212 27.04 18.39 -18.72
N VAL A 213 26.64 17.20 -18.26
CA VAL A 213 27.52 16.01 -18.23
C VAL A 213 27.68 15.42 -19.63
N PHE A 214 26.61 15.42 -20.42
CA PHE A 214 26.62 14.93 -21.80
C PHE A 214 26.92 16.02 -22.84
N ARG A 215 26.80 17.29 -22.45
CA ARG A 215 26.93 18.48 -23.32
C ARG A 215 25.90 18.49 -24.47
N GLU A 216 24.74 17.92 -24.22
CA GLU A 216 23.67 17.73 -25.21
C GLU A 216 22.30 18.10 -24.62
N TYR A 217 21.34 18.44 -25.46
CA TYR A 217 19.95 18.60 -25.06
C TYR A 217 19.27 17.23 -25.00
N LEU A 218 18.77 16.86 -23.83
CA LEU A 218 18.11 15.58 -23.57
C LEU A 218 16.76 15.79 -22.88
N ASN A 219 15.76 15.00 -23.22
CA ASN A 219 14.55 14.85 -22.41
C ASN A 219 14.65 13.60 -21.51
N TYR A 220 13.59 13.31 -20.75
CA TYR A 220 13.62 12.13 -19.87
C TYR A 220 13.51 10.81 -20.62
N HIS A 221 12.91 10.79 -21.81
CA HIS A 221 12.93 9.63 -22.70
C HIS A 221 14.38 9.28 -23.10
N ASP A 222 15.12 10.26 -23.62
CA ASP A 222 16.52 10.08 -24.03
C ASP A 222 17.38 9.58 -22.85
N ILE A 223 17.16 10.10 -21.65
CA ILE A 223 17.88 9.69 -20.43
C ILE A 223 17.51 8.26 -20.04
N TYR A 224 16.23 7.88 -20.15
CA TYR A 224 15.76 6.54 -19.81
C TYR A 224 16.36 5.49 -20.76
N CYS A 225 16.34 5.73 -22.07
CA CYS A 225 16.98 4.85 -23.05
C CYS A 225 18.47 4.67 -22.75
N ARG A 226 19.19 5.77 -22.49
CA ARG A 226 20.61 5.71 -22.11
C ARG A 226 20.87 4.97 -20.81
N ILE A 227 19.92 4.90 -19.87
CA ILE A 227 20.06 4.10 -18.64
C ILE A 227 19.99 2.61 -18.97
N LEU A 228 19.08 2.20 -19.85
CA LEU A 228 18.92 0.80 -20.25
C LEU A 228 20.08 0.31 -21.12
N GLU A 229 20.74 1.21 -21.85
CA GLU A 229 21.94 0.91 -22.64
C GLU A 229 23.22 0.70 -21.79
N ILE A 230 23.20 1.03 -20.50
CA ILE A 230 24.39 0.91 -19.64
C ILE A 230 24.79 -0.55 -19.45
N ASP A 231 23.80 -1.42 -19.24
CA ASP A 231 24.02 -2.80 -18.83
C ASP A 231 22.83 -3.69 -19.18
N ASN A 232 23.12 -4.85 -19.77
CA ASN A 232 22.10 -5.79 -20.22
C ASN A 232 21.27 -6.37 -19.06
N GLU A 233 21.88 -6.60 -17.89
CA GLU A 233 21.16 -7.10 -16.72
C GLU A 233 20.16 -6.07 -16.19
N LEU A 234 20.51 -4.78 -16.23
CA LEU A 234 19.57 -3.72 -15.84
C LEU A 234 18.39 -3.65 -16.81
N SER A 235 18.66 -3.71 -18.11
CA SER A 235 17.64 -3.71 -19.16
C SER A 235 16.68 -4.90 -19.01
N GLU A 236 17.22 -6.10 -18.80
CA GLU A 236 16.44 -7.32 -18.58
C GLU A 236 15.58 -7.24 -17.32
N ALA A 237 16.13 -6.74 -16.21
CA ALA A 237 15.39 -6.58 -14.95
C ALA A 237 14.20 -5.61 -15.11
N VAL A 238 14.38 -4.52 -15.85
CA VAL A 238 13.31 -3.55 -16.16
C VAL A 238 12.26 -4.16 -17.10
N ALA A 239 12.67 -4.96 -18.08
CA ALA A 239 11.73 -5.66 -18.95
C ALA A 239 10.84 -6.65 -18.18
N LEU A 240 11.43 -7.43 -17.26
CA LEU A 240 10.69 -8.34 -16.39
C LEU A 240 9.75 -7.58 -15.42
N GLN A 241 10.19 -6.42 -14.95
CA GLN A 241 9.34 -5.52 -14.17
C GLN A 241 8.09 -5.10 -14.95
N GLU A 242 8.22 -4.67 -16.20
CA GLU A 242 7.07 -4.32 -17.05
C GLU A 242 6.17 -5.53 -17.33
N GLN A 243 6.73 -6.74 -17.50
CA GLN A 243 5.93 -7.97 -17.63
C GLN A 243 5.04 -8.22 -16.40
N LEU A 244 5.55 -8.03 -15.18
CA LEU A 244 4.74 -8.15 -13.95
C LEU A 244 3.61 -7.10 -13.93
N TYR A 245 3.89 -5.85 -14.31
CA TYR A 245 2.85 -4.82 -14.40
C TYR A 245 1.77 -5.17 -15.42
N HIS A 246 2.16 -5.67 -16.60
CA HIS A 246 1.25 -6.13 -17.63
C HIS A 246 0.38 -7.30 -17.16
N PHE A 247 0.95 -8.28 -16.46
CA PHE A 247 0.23 -9.39 -15.86
C PHE A 247 -0.91 -8.90 -14.96
N PHE A 248 -0.64 -8.01 -14.01
CA PHE A 248 -1.70 -7.46 -13.14
C PHE A 248 -2.72 -6.58 -13.88
N ARG A 249 -2.38 -6.02 -15.05
CA ARG A 249 -3.31 -5.18 -15.82
C ARG A 249 -4.23 -5.98 -16.76
N LYS A 250 -3.73 -7.08 -17.32
CA LYS A 250 -4.39 -7.82 -18.42
C LYS A 250 -4.93 -9.18 -18.01
N SER A 251 -4.39 -9.79 -16.95
CA SER A 251 -4.85 -11.10 -16.49
C SER A 251 -6.19 -11.03 -15.76
N THR A 252 -6.91 -12.14 -15.83
CA THR A 252 -8.17 -12.40 -15.13
C THR A 252 -7.98 -13.64 -14.26
N ILE A 253 -8.92 -13.95 -13.37
CA ILE A 253 -8.86 -15.17 -12.55
C ILE A 253 -8.67 -16.45 -13.37
N LYS A 254 -9.20 -16.50 -14.61
CA LYS A 254 -9.08 -17.65 -15.52
C LYS A 254 -7.71 -17.71 -16.19
N THR A 255 -7.16 -16.56 -16.60
CA THR A 255 -5.89 -16.50 -17.36
C THR A 255 -4.66 -16.36 -16.46
N ALA A 256 -4.83 -15.90 -15.22
CA ALA A 256 -3.75 -15.67 -14.26
C ALA A 256 -2.90 -16.94 -13.96
N PRO A 257 -3.47 -18.15 -13.80
CA PRO A 257 -2.66 -19.33 -13.50
C PRO A 257 -1.62 -19.68 -14.58
N THR A 258 -2.00 -19.53 -15.86
CA THR A 258 -1.12 -19.78 -17.01
C THR A 258 -0.11 -18.66 -17.16
N ALA A 259 -0.59 -17.40 -17.18
CA ALA A 259 0.29 -16.24 -17.33
C ALA A 259 1.31 -16.11 -16.18
N LEU A 260 0.93 -16.47 -14.95
CA LEU A 260 1.84 -16.49 -13.81
C LEU A 260 2.89 -17.60 -13.93
N LYS A 261 2.54 -18.74 -14.52
CA LYS A 261 3.51 -19.83 -14.77
C LYS A 261 4.58 -19.38 -15.77
N GLU A 262 4.18 -18.74 -16.85
CA GLU A 262 5.10 -18.14 -17.85
C GLU A 262 5.96 -17.06 -17.20
N LEU A 263 5.35 -16.19 -16.39
CA LEU A 263 6.06 -15.15 -15.67
C LEU A 263 7.14 -15.74 -14.74
N ILE A 264 6.78 -16.72 -13.90
CA ILE A 264 7.73 -17.42 -13.02
C ILE A 264 8.88 -18.02 -13.83
N TYR A 265 8.58 -18.66 -14.97
CA TYR A 265 9.61 -19.21 -15.84
C TYR A 265 10.59 -18.14 -16.34
N ASN A 266 10.08 -17.01 -16.85
CA ASN A 266 10.89 -15.89 -17.32
C ASN A 266 11.78 -15.31 -16.20
N PHE A 267 11.25 -15.15 -14.99
CA PHE A 267 12.04 -14.70 -13.84
C PHE A 267 13.10 -15.73 -13.42
N SER A 268 12.77 -17.03 -13.45
CA SER A 268 13.67 -18.10 -13.00
C SER A 268 14.84 -18.38 -13.96
N THR A 269 14.65 -18.10 -15.25
CA THR A 269 15.65 -18.31 -16.31
C THR A 269 16.45 -17.06 -16.65
N SER A 270 16.15 -15.94 -15.98
CA SER A 270 16.85 -14.68 -16.13
C SER A 270 18.34 -14.83 -15.80
N ALA A 271 19.21 -14.08 -16.49
CA ALA A 271 20.62 -14.00 -16.11
C ALA A 271 20.83 -13.23 -14.80
N VAL A 272 19.83 -12.44 -14.39
CA VAL A 272 19.91 -11.51 -13.27
C VAL A 272 19.55 -12.21 -11.96
N LYS A 273 20.53 -12.39 -11.08
CA LYS A 273 20.39 -13.08 -9.79
C LYS A 273 19.19 -12.59 -8.95
N GLU A 274 18.96 -11.28 -8.91
CA GLU A 274 17.87 -10.65 -8.17
C GLU A 274 16.49 -11.02 -8.73
N MET A 275 16.39 -11.23 -10.05
CA MET A 275 15.16 -11.66 -10.72
C MET A 275 14.89 -13.15 -10.46
N CYS A 276 15.93 -13.99 -10.51
CA CYS A 276 15.82 -15.41 -10.12
C CYS A 276 15.38 -15.56 -8.67
N SER A 277 15.93 -14.73 -7.78
CA SER A 277 15.52 -14.71 -6.37
C SER A 277 14.05 -14.29 -6.21
N PHE A 278 13.58 -13.33 -7.00
CA PHE A 278 12.18 -12.91 -7.00
C PHE A 278 11.23 -13.99 -7.55
N SER A 279 11.70 -14.87 -8.45
CA SER A 279 10.91 -16.02 -8.93
C SER A 279 10.48 -16.93 -7.78
N ALA A 280 11.33 -17.12 -6.77
CA ALA A 280 11.00 -17.91 -5.58
C ALA A 280 9.86 -17.26 -4.77
N THR A 281 9.83 -15.93 -4.67
CA THR A 281 8.72 -15.17 -4.07
C THR A 281 7.42 -15.40 -4.84
N LEU A 282 7.45 -15.31 -6.18
CA LEU A 282 6.28 -15.59 -7.01
C LEU A 282 5.77 -17.03 -6.85
N CYS A 283 6.68 -18.01 -6.74
CA CYS A 283 6.34 -19.40 -6.45
C CYS A 283 5.70 -19.56 -5.07
N GLN A 284 6.29 -18.97 -4.02
CA GLN A 284 5.81 -19.05 -2.64
C GLN A 284 4.39 -18.47 -2.50
N TRP A 285 4.10 -17.39 -3.22
CA TRP A 285 2.84 -16.66 -3.14
C TRP A 285 1.87 -16.96 -4.28
N ARG A 286 2.16 -17.96 -5.13
CA ARG A 286 1.42 -18.28 -6.35
C ARG A 286 -0.10 -18.31 -6.16
N THR A 287 -0.57 -19.06 -5.17
CA THR A 287 -2.01 -19.21 -4.90
C THR A 287 -2.63 -17.88 -4.48
N SER A 288 -1.98 -17.13 -3.60
CA SER A 288 -2.48 -15.84 -3.13
C SER A 288 -2.46 -14.76 -4.21
N ILE A 289 -1.51 -14.82 -5.14
CA ILE A 289 -1.45 -13.96 -6.33
C ILE A 289 -2.62 -14.27 -7.26
N ILE A 290 -2.92 -15.54 -7.51
CA ILE A 290 -4.07 -15.92 -8.35
C ILE A 290 -5.38 -15.45 -7.69
N ASN A 291 -5.52 -15.65 -6.38
CA ASN A 291 -6.68 -15.22 -5.62
C ASN A 291 -6.89 -13.69 -5.63
N SER A 292 -5.84 -12.89 -5.87
CA SER A 292 -5.98 -11.42 -5.98
C SER A 292 -6.74 -10.98 -7.25
N PHE A 293 -7.01 -11.91 -8.18
CA PHE A 293 -7.86 -11.67 -9.34
C PHE A 293 -9.31 -12.09 -9.11
N THR A 294 -9.65 -12.60 -7.92
CA THR A 294 -11.03 -12.90 -7.56
C THR A 294 -11.84 -11.60 -7.57
N PRO A 295 -12.89 -11.51 -8.40
CA PRO A 295 -13.74 -10.33 -8.45
C PRO A 295 -14.58 -10.25 -7.17
N ILE A 296 -14.83 -9.03 -6.73
CA ILE A 296 -15.79 -8.76 -5.67
C ILE A 296 -17.17 -8.70 -6.32
N GLU A 297 -18.14 -9.42 -5.76
CA GLU A 297 -19.55 -9.27 -6.12
C GLU A 297 -20.03 -7.92 -5.56
N GLY A 298 -20.39 -6.92 -6.39
CA GLY A 298 -21.11 -5.77 -5.84
C GLY A 298 -21.07 -4.40 -6.55
N ASP A 299 -20.18 -4.10 -7.50
CA ASP A 299 -20.19 -2.77 -8.15
C ASP A 299 -20.98 -2.75 -9.48
N GLU A 300 -22.26 -3.11 -9.43
CA GLU A 300 -23.24 -2.58 -10.39
C GLU A 300 -23.65 -1.18 -9.91
N GLU A 301 -22.77 -0.18 -10.04
CA GLU A 301 -23.25 1.21 -10.04
C GLU A 301 -24.19 1.36 -11.24
N SER A 302 -25.50 1.36 -10.97
CA SER A 302 -26.50 1.75 -11.94
C SER A 302 -26.26 3.22 -12.31
N TYR A 303 -25.61 3.44 -13.45
CA TYR A 303 -25.64 4.74 -14.09
C TYR A 303 -27.12 5.08 -14.37
N VAL A 304 -27.68 6.05 -13.62
CA VAL A 304 -28.98 6.61 -13.95
C VAL A 304 -28.78 7.51 -15.16
N ILE A 305 -29.25 7.08 -16.32
CA ILE A 305 -29.25 7.91 -17.52
C ILE A 305 -30.28 9.01 -17.29
N ASP A 306 -29.85 10.27 -17.34
CA ASP A 306 -30.74 11.43 -17.21
C ASP A 306 -31.83 11.36 -18.27
N ASP A 307 -33.09 11.30 -17.82
CA ASP A 307 -34.21 11.11 -18.72
C ASP A 307 -34.48 12.30 -19.64
N SER A 308 -33.88 13.47 -19.36
CA SER A 308 -33.95 14.66 -20.19
C SER A 308 -33.01 14.62 -21.42
N LEU A 309 -32.14 13.62 -21.53
CA LEU A 309 -31.22 13.49 -22.67
C LEU A 309 -31.93 13.05 -23.96
N PRO A 310 -31.49 13.52 -25.14
CA PRO A 310 -32.00 13.02 -26.42
C PRO A 310 -31.74 11.51 -26.61
N ASN A 311 -32.69 10.79 -27.21
CA ASN A 311 -32.64 9.32 -27.36
C ASN A 311 -31.33 8.81 -27.97
N ALA A 312 -30.79 9.47 -29.00
CA ALA A 312 -29.53 9.08 -29.62
C ALA A 312 -28.33 9.12 -28.64
N LYS A 313 -28.31 10.04 -27.67
CA LYS A 313 -27.29 10.07 -26.63
C LYS A 313 -27.53 9.00 -25.56
N LYS A 314 -28.80 8.72 -25.22
CA LYS A 314 -29.15 7.63 -24.31
C LYS A 314 -28.70 6.28 -24.87
N GLU A 315 -28.92 6.02 -26.17
CA GLU A 315 -28.49 4.80 -26.85
C GLU A 315 -26.97 4.64 -26.87
N ILE A 316 -26.21 5.68 -27.24
CA ILE A 316 -24.74 5.65 -27.22
C ILE A 316 -24.19 5.39 -25.81
N ILE A 317 -24.77 6.03 -24.79
CA ILE A 317 -24.36 5.83 -23.39
C ILE A 317 -24.75 4.42 -22.94
N THR A 318 -25.91 3.90 -23.34
CA THR A 318 -26.37 2.55 -23.00
C THR A 318 -25.46 1.49 -23.64
N GLU A 319 -25.12 1.63 -24.92
CA GLU A 319 -24.21 0.73 -25.63
C GLU A 319 -22.79 0.79 -25.04
N TYR A 320 -22.28 1.99 -24.72
CA TYR A 320 -21.03 2.17 -24.00
C TYR A 320 -21.07 1.49 -22.63
N LEU A 321 -22.14 1.69 -21.86
CA LEU A 321 -22.30 1.07 -20.56
C LEU A 321 -22.47 -0.44 -20.67
N GLU A 322 -23.15 -0.99 -21.69
CA GLU A 322 -23.29 -2.43 -21.90
C GLU A 322 -21.95 -3.10 -22.26
N ASP A 323 -21.13 -2.47 -23.10
CA ASP A 323 -19.77 -2.95 -23.41
C ASP A 323 -18.78 -2.80 -22.23
N HIS A 324 -19.14 -2.00 -21.21
CA HIS A 324 -18.36 -1.75 -20.00
C HIS A 324 -18.96 -2.35 -18.70
N LYS A 325 -20.22 -2.81 -18.70
CA LYS A 325 -20.91 -3.50 -17.59
C LYS A 325 -20.20 -4.82 -17.24
N ALA A 326 -19.61 -5.47 -18.24
CA ALA A 326 -18.76 -6.65 -18.02
C ALA A 326 -17.38 -6.35 -17.38
N LYS A 327 -16.98 -5.07 -17.24
CA LYS A 327 -15.59 -4.65 -16.95
C LYS A 327 -15.35 -3.98 -15.60
N LYS A 328 -16.36 -3.63 -14.80
CA LYS A 328 -16.12 -3.09 -13.43
C LYS A 328 -16.12 -4.20 -12.38
N ARG A 329 -15.35 -5.27 -12.63
CA ARG A 329 -14.95 -6.21 -11.56
C ARG A 329 -13.90 -5.51 -10.72
N THR A 330 -14.31 -4.80 -9.68
CA THR A 330 -13.37 -4.21 -8.72
C THR A 330 -12.64 -5.36 -8.01
N ARG A 331 -11.31 -5.36 -8.13
CA ARG A 331 -10.44 -6.22 -7.33
C ARG A 331 -10.17 -5.51 -6.02
N ILE A 332 -9.94 -6.26 -4.94
CA ILE A 332 -9.51 -5.65 -3.69
C ILE A 332 -8.23 -4.84 -3.93
N ASN A 333 -8.26 -3.57 -3.55
CA ASN A 333 -7.13 -2.66 -3.63
C ASN A 333 -6.78 -2.10 -2.25
N SER A 334 -5.55 -2.37 -1.79
CA SER A 334 -5.09 -1.90 -0.49
C SER A 334 -4.82 -0.40 -0.39
N SER A 335 -4.89 0.37 -1.49
CA SER A 335 -4.71 1.83 -1.42
C SER A 335 -5.66 2.50 -0.43
N VAL A 336 -6.83 1.90 -0.19
CA VAL A 336 -7.80 2.44 0.78
C VAL A 336 -7.33 2.23 2.21
N ILE A 337 -6.80 1.05 2.56
CA ILE A 337 -6.27 0.81 3.91
C ILE A 337 -4.99 1.63 4.16
N GLU A 338 -4.16 1.89 3.13
CA GLU A 338 -3.01 2.80 3.25
C GLU A 338 -3.44 4.23 3.62
N ASN A 339 -4.49 4.74 2.97
CA ASN A 339 -5.04 6.06 3.30
C ASN A 339 -5.56 6.10 4.75
N ARG A 340 -6.24 5.04 5.20
CA ARG A 340 -6.68 4.92 6.61
C ARG A 340 -5.47 4.86 7.55
N ASN A 341 -4.44 4.09 7.21
CA ASN A 341 -3.22 3.96 8.01
C ASN A 341 -2.49 5.30 8.16
N LYS A 342 -2.52 6.16 7.14
CA LYS A 342 -2.01 7.54 7.24
C LYS A 342 -2.81 8.35 8.26
N LEU A 343 -4.14 8.33 8.19
CA LEU A 343 -4.99 9.04 9.17
C LEU A 343 -4.80 8.51 10.60
N ILE A 344 -4.62 7.20 10.78
CA ILE A 344 -4.33 6.60 12.09
C ILE A 344 -3.00 7.15 12.66
N LYS A 345 -1.98 7.33 11.82
CA LYS A 345 -0.72 7.97 12.23
C LYS A 345 -0.93 9.42 12.62
N ASP A 346 -1.69 10.18 11.83
CA ASP A 346 -1.99 11.58 12.12
C ASP A 346 -2.71 11.73 13.47
N ILE A 347 -3.73 10.89 13.73
CA ILE A 347 -4.46 10.83 15.02
C ILE A 347 -3.50 10.57 16.19
N LYS A 348 -2.53 9.65 16.02
CA LYS A 348 -1.51 9.41 17.05
C LYS A 348 -0.66 10.64 17.30
N HIS A 349 -0.09 11.21 16.24
CA HIS A 349 0.91 12.28 16.30
C HIS A 349 0.34 13.52 16.97
N GLU A 350 -0.90 13.89 16.65
CA GLU A 350 -1.50 15.12 17.13
C GLU A 350 -1.95 15.04 18.60
N SER A 351 -2.34 13.85 19.08
CA SER A 351 -3.01 13.72 20.39
C SER A 351 -2.16 13.10 21.50
N GLY A 352 -0.96 12.58 21.21
CA GLY A 352 -0.04 12.08 22.24
C GLY A 352 -0.60 10.94 23.10
N TYR A 353 -1.49 10.11 22.56
CA TYR A 353 -2.14 9.01 23.29
C TYR A 353 -1.10 8.08 23.92
N SER A 354 -1.13 7.90 25.25
CA SER A 354 -0.33 6.87 25.96
C SER A 354 -1.16 5.65 26.36
N ASN A 355 -2.48 5.77 26.28
CA ASN A 355 -3.44 4.73 26.60
C ASN A 355 -3.95 4.07 25.32
N TRP A 356 -3.88 2.74 25.24
CA TRP A 356 -4.24 2.00 24.04
C TRP A 356 -5.74 2.06 23.77
N HIS A 357 -6.55 1.79 24.81
CA HIS A 357 -8.00 1.77 24.68
C HIS A 357 -8.56 3.08 24.14
N ARG A 358 -8.05 4.22 24.65
CA ARG A 358 -8.45 5.54 24.19
C ARG A 358 -8.05 5.80 22.74
N PHE A 359 -6.84 5.39 22.35
CA PHE A 359 -6.37 5.51 20.97
C PHE A 359 -7.24 4.68 20.01
N ARG A 360 -7.50 3.42 20.34
CA ARG A 360 -8.40 2.53 19.58
C ARG A 360 -9.77 3.16 19.40
N ASN A 361 -10.40 3.63 20.48
CA ASN A 361 -11.74 4.22 20.40
C ASN A 361 -11.75 5.53 19.60
N LYS A 362 -10.71 6.37 19.71
CA LYS A 362 -10.59 7.57 18.87
C LYS A 362 -10.49 7.20 17.40
N VAL A 363 -9.69 6.19 17.05
CA VAL A 363 -9.57 5.71 15.67
C VAL A 363 -10.92 5.23 15.13
N LEU A 364 -11.64 4.39 15.88
CA LEU A 364 -12.95 3.90 15.48
C LEU A 364 -14.00 5.01 15.38
N LEU A 365 -13.96 6.01 16.27
CA LEU A 365 -14.87 7.15 16.23
C LEU A 365 -14.62 8.05 15.01
N CYS A 366 -13.35 8.29 14.67
CA CYS A 366 -12.97 9.25 13.64
C CYS A 366 -13.04 8.68 12.22
N LEU A 367 -12.80 7.37 12.05
CA LEU A 367 -12.63 6.78 10.72
C LEU A 367 -13.87 6.08 10.19
N ASN A 368 -14.84 5.78 11.05
CA ASN A 368 -16.05 5.07 10.66
C ASN A 368 -17.23 6.04 10.55
N SER A 369 -17.88 6.07 9.39
CA SER A 369 -18.92 7.06 9.05
C SER A 369 -20.16 7.01 9.96
N GLU A 370 -20.60 5.82 10.33
CA GLU A 370 -21.81 5.60 11.14
C GLU A 370 -21.53 5.47 12.64
N THR A 371 -20.27 5.55 13.07
CA THR A 371 -19.92 5.35 14.47
C THR A 371 -20.17 6.62 15.27
N THR A 372 -20.95 6.49 16.35
CA THR A 372 -21.27 7.58 17.26
C THR A 372 -20.93 7.25 18.71
N PHE A 373 -20.98 8.27 19.56
CA PHE A 373 -20.73 8.17 21.00
C PHE A 373 -22.06 8.07 21.77
N PHE A 374 -21.99 7.58 23.00
CA PHE A 374 -23.16 7.50 23.87
C PHE A 374 -23.45 8.88 24.50
N LEU A 375 -24.71 9.29 24.52
CA LEU A 375 -25.11 10.53 25.23
C LEU A 375 -25.08 10.35 26.74
N GLU A 376 -25.40 9.15 27.23
CA GLU A 376 -25.31 8.78 28.63
C GLU A 376 -23.95 8.14 28.94
N PRO A 377 -23.30 8.49 30.07
CA PRO A 377 -22.05 7.88 30.49
C PRO A 377 -22.16 6.36 30.62
N GLN A 378 -21.26 5.64 29.98
CA GLN A 378 -21.15 4.19 30.09
C GLN A 378 -20.18 3.81 31.21
N PRO A 379 -20.40 2.68 31.90
CA PRO A 379 -19.46 2.18 32.89
C PRO A 379 -18.12 1.83 32.21
N THR A 380 -17.09 2.63 32.48
CA THR A 380 -15.74 2.41 31.97
C THR A 380 -15.00 1.43 32.87
N SER A 381 -14.33 0.43 32.29
CA SER A 381 -13.46 -0.46 33.06
C SER A 381 -12.33 0.34 33.72
N ARG A 382 -12.13 0.15 35.04
CA ARG A 382 -10.98 0.72 35.77
C ARG A 382 -9.64 0.25 35.20
N GLU A 383 -9.60 -0.93 34.59
CA GLU A 383 -8.39 -1.46 33.94
C GLU A 383 -8.02 -0.65 32.69
N TRP A 384 -9.01 -0.18 31.92
CA TRP A 384 -8.78 0.64 30.73
C TRP A 384 -8.31 2.04 31.08
N ILE A 385 -8.84 2.64 32.15
CA ILE A 385 -8.43 3.97 32.61
C ILE A 385 -7.01 3.93 33.20
N ASN A 386 -6.63 2.83 33.85
CA ASN A 386 -5.36 2.68 34.56
C ASN A 386 -4.27 1.94 33.77
N GLU A 387 -4.42 1.76 32.45
CA GLU A 387 -3.32 1.38 31.56
C GLU A 387 -2.24 2.48 31.63
N LYS A 388 -1.38 2.38 32.65
CA LYS A 388 -0.32 3.34 32.95
C LYS A 388 0.74 3.25 31.86
N LYS A 389 1.28 4.43 31.52
CA LYS A 389 2.58 4.63 30.86
C LYS A 389 3.57 3.58 31.40
N LYS A 390 3.90 2.59 30.59
CA LYS A 390 5.16 1.86 30.73
C LYS A 390 6.16 2.51 29.81
#